data_AF-A0A8J8DXD7-F1
#
_entry.id   AF-A0A8J8DXD7-F1
#
_cell.length_a   1.000
_cell.length_b   1.000
_cell.length_c   1.000
_cell.angle_alpha   90.00
_cell.angle_beta   90.00
_cell.angle_gamma   90.00
#
_symmetry.space_group_name_H-M   'P 1'
#
loop_
_entity.id
_entity.type
_entity.pdbx_description
1 polymer ?
#
loop_
_entity_poly.entity_id
_entity_poly.type
_entity_poly.pdbx_seq_one_letter_code
_entity_poly.pdbx_strand_id
1 'polypeptide(L)'
;MGRKRKYGVTKIVSVSLDKKIADEIEEKKGRLSWGDFITQLYIENRDKAELIIEIELLKRKIESLELENSELKRQIEQLESQLEKLKSKQSRKTALKKATDDALEKLYRALEDKRKIKVLEALRILGYQESGEALQKRAREFINSLDELNLAVEKKENVGLLGWLVFKKPAP
;
A
#
# COMPACT_ATOMS: atom_id res chain seq x y z
N MET A 1 -32.05 -49.57 -41.92
CA MET A 1 -31.96 -48.10 -41.74
C MET A 1 -31.98 -47.78 -40.25
N GLY A 2 -30.90 -47.26 -39.68
CA GLY A 2 -30.83 -46.90 -38.25
C GLY A 2 -31.46 -45.53 -37.99
N ARG A 3 -32.36 -45.43 -37.01
CA ARG A 3 -32.96 -44.15 -36.57
C ARG A 3 -31.86 -43.20 -36.06
N LYS A 4 -31.81 -41.97 -36.58
CA LYS A 4 -30.89 -40.92 -36.12
C LYS A 4 -31.16 -40.60 -34.64
N ARG A 5 -30.11 -40.61 -33.81
CA ARG A 5 -30.18 -40.22 -32.39
C ARG A 5 -30.44 -38.71 -32.28
N LYS A 6 -31.44 -38.31 -31.48
CA LYS A 6 -31.91 -36.92 -31.30
C LYS A 6 -31.11 -36.09 -30.28
N TYR A 7 -30.12 -36.65 -29.59
CA TYR A 7 -29.49 -36.00 -28.43
C TYR A 7 -27.96 -35.99 -28.55
N GLY A 8 -27.35 -34.80 -28.40
CA GLY A 8 -25.93 -34.54 -28.71
C GLY A 8 -24.93 -34.83 -27.59
N VAL A 9 -25.34 -34.81 -26.32
CA VAL A 9 -24.48 -35.16 -25.17
C VAL A 9 -25.34 -35.83 -24.09
N THR A 10 -25.08 -37.10 -23.79
CA THR A 10 -25.79 -37.84 -22.75
C THR A 10 -25.03 -37.74 -21.43
N LYS A 11 -25.65 -37.14 -20.41
CA LYS A 11 -25.15 -37.18 -19.02
C LYS A 11 -26.02 -38.15 -18.23
N ILE A 12 -25.40 -39.07 -17.48
CA ILE A 12 -26.12 -39.99 -16.60
C ILE A 12 -26.41 -39.25 -15.31
N VAL A 13 -27.69 -39.16 -14.95
CA VAL A 13 -28.15 -38.61 -13.67
C VAL A 13 -28.84 -39.74 -12.92
N SER A 14 -28.31 -40.13 -11.76
CA SER A 14 -28.98 -41.06 -10.84
C SER A 14 -29.71 -40.27 -9.77
N VAL A 15 -31.01 -40.49 -9.66
CA VAL A 15 -31.84 -39.91 -8.60
C VAL A 15 -32.36 -41.05 -7.74
N SER A 16 -32.09 -40.98 -6.44
CA SER A 16 -32.65 -41.91 -5.46
C SER A 16 -33.87 -41.25 -4.83
N LEU A 17 -35.03 -41.89 -4.98
CA LEU A 17 -36.29 -41.44 -4.42
C LEU A 17 -36.73 -42.43 -3.35
N ASP A 18 -37.35 -41.93 -2.29
CA ASP A 18 -38.02 -42.77 -1.32
C ASP A 18 -39.16 -43.54 -1.98
N LYS A 19 -39.38 -44.79 -1.55
CA LYS A 19 -40.36 -45.70 -2.15
C LYS A 19 -41.76 -45.09 -2.25
N LYS A 20 -42.21 -44.35 -1.22
CA LYS A 20 -43.52 -43.68 -1.23
C LYS A 20 -43.64 -42.64 -2.34
N ILE A 21 -42.58 -41.86 -2.56
CA ILE A 21 -42.53 -40.85 -3.62
C ILE A 21 -42.47 -41.52 -4.98
N ALA A 22 -41.74 -42.62 -5.10
CA ALA A 22 -41.68 -43.41 -6.33
C ALA A 22 -43.06 -43.99 -6.70
N ASP A 23 -43.79 -44.55 -5.73
CA ASP A 23 -45.12 -45.11 -5.92
C ASP A 23 -46.13 -44.01 -6.36
N GLU A 24 -46.11 -42.84 -5.70
CA GLU A 24 -46.95 -41.69 -6.08
C GLU A 24 -46.65 -41.17 -7.50
N ILE A 25 -45.37 -41.16 -7.89
CA ILE A 25 -44.96 -40.74 -9.23
C ILE A 25 -45.38 -41.78 -10.27
N GLU A 26 -45.33 -43.07 -9.95
CA GLU A 26 -45.75 -44.14 -10.85
C GLU A 26 -47.26 -44.09 -11.12
N GLU A 27 -48.07 -43.80 -10.10
CA GLU A 27 -49.51 -43.55 -10.26
C GLU A 27 -49.78 -42.34 -11.16
N LYS A 28 -49.05 -41.24 -10.99
CA LYS A 28 -49.18 -40.02 -11.83
C LYS A 28 -48.67 -40.21 -13.26
N LYS A 29 -47.58 -40.97 -13.44
CA LYS A 29 -47.01 -41.33 -14.75
C LYS A 29 -47.99 -42.18 -15.55
N GLY A 30 -48.70 -43.10 -14.89
CA GLY A 30 -49.62 -44.03 -15.55
C GLY A 30 -48.89 -44.87 -16.61
N ARG A 31 -49.33 -44.75 -17.88
CA ARG A 31 -48.79 -45.52 -19.02
C ARG A 31 -47.64 -44.85 -19.77
N LEU A 32 -47.23 -43.65 -19.36
CA LEU A 32 -46.14 -42.92 -20.01
C LEU A 32 -44.78 -43.58 -19.73
N SER A 33 -43.85 -43.44 -20.68
CA SER A 33 -42.45 -43.77 -20.41
C SER A 33 -41.87 -42.75 -19.42
N TRP A 34 -40.92 -43.17 -18.59
CA TRP A 34 -40.25 -42.27 -17.64
C TRP A 34 -39.61 -41.06 -18.34
N GLY A 35 -39.06 -41.24 -19.53
CA GLY A 35 -38.49 -40.16 -20.33
C GLY A 35 -39.53 -39.12 -20.74
N ASP A 36 -40.71 -39.56 -21.21
CA ASP A 36 -41.78 -38.67 -21.64
C ASP A 36 -42.41 -37.94 -20.44
N PHE A 37 -42.61 -38.65 -19.33
CA PHE A 37 -43.14 -38.07 -18.10
C PHE A 37 -42.22 -37.01 -17.49
N ILE A 38 -40.91 -37.26 -17.43
CA ILE A 38 -39.92 -36.26 -16.98
C ILE A 38 -39.90 -35.07 -17.95
N THR A 39 -40.01 -35.32 -19.26
CA THR A 39 -40.06 -34.25 -20.26
C THR A 39 -41.30 -33.37 -20.09
N GLN A 40 -42.48 -33.97 -19.82
CA GLN A 40 -43.69 -33.22 -19.51
C GLN A 40 -43.56 -32.41 -18.22
N LEU A 41 -43.08 -33.02 -17.13
CA LEU A 41 -42.84 -32.31 -15.88
C LEU A 41 -41.86 -31.14 -16.04
N TYR A 42 -40.82 -31.33 -16.86
CA TYR A 42 -39.87 -30.28 -17.20
C TYR A 42 -40.51 -29.16 -18.00
N ILE A 43 -41.37 -29.46 -18.97
CA ILE A 43 -42.10 -28.45 -19.75
C ILE A 43 -43.08 -27.68 -18.85
N GLU A 44 -43.81 -28.37 -17.99
CA GLU A 44 -44.80 -27.78 -17.08
C GLU A 44 -44.16 -26.91 -15.99
N ASN A 45 -42.96 -27.27 -15.53
CA ASN A 45 -42.24 -26.54 -14.49
C ASN A 45 -41.00 -25.82 -15.02
N ARG A 46 -40.94 -25.57 -16.33
CA ARG A 46 -39.77 -25.00 -17.00
C ARG A 46 -39.36 -23.68 -16.36
N ASP A 47 -40.32 -22.80 -16.12
CA ASP A 47 -40.07 -21.49 -15.51
C ASP A 47 -39.45 -21.62 -14.11
N LYS A 48 -39.91 -22.61 -13.31
CA LYS A 48 -39.35 -22.88 -11.99
C LYS A 48 -37.94 -23.44 -12.08
N ALA A 49 -37.67 -24.32 -13.05
CA ALA A 49 -36.34 -24.87 -13.28
C ALA A 49 -35.35 -23.78 -13.72
N GLU A 50 -35.77 -22.88 -14.62
CA GLU A 50 -34.99 -21.73 -15.06
C GLU A 50 -34.70 -20.77 -13.89
N LEU A 51 -35.69 -20.49 -13.04
CA LEU A 51 -35.50 -19.68 -11.82
C LEU A 51 -34.53 -20.32 -10.82
N ILE A 52 -34.57 -21.64 -10.62
CA ILE A 52 -33.63 -22.34 -9.72
C ILE A 52 -32.20 -22.22 -10.24
N ILE A 53 -31.99 -22.39 -11.55
CA ILE A 53 -30.69 -22.24 -12.18
C ILE A 53 -30.20 -20.79 -12.02
N GLU A 54 -31.06 -19.81 -12.25
CA GLU A 54 -30.72 -18.39 -12.09
C GLU A 54 -30.35 -18.06 -10.64
N ILE A 55 -31.08 -18.59 -9.66
CA ILE A 55 -30.75 -18.45 -8.23
C ILE A 55 -29.38 -19.05 -7.92
N GLU A 56 -29.05 -20.24 -8.43
CA GLU A 56 -27.73 -20.84 -8.23
C GLU A 56 -26.61 -20.01 -8.86
N LEU A 57 -26.82 -19.48 -10.06
CA LEU A 57 -25.86 -18.60 -10.73
C LEU A 57 -25.66 -17.30 -9.95
N LEU A 58 -26.75 -16.69 -9.46
CA LEU A 58 -26.69 -15.49 -8.64
C LEU A 58 -25.96 -15.74 -7.31
N LYS A 59 -26.20 -16.87 -6.65
CA LYS A 59 -25.47 -17.25 -5.43
C LYS A 59 -23.98 -17.36 -5.66
N ARG A 60 -23.56 -18.07 -6.71
CA ARG A 60 -22.12 -18.16 -7.09
C ARG A 60 -21.53 -16.79 -7.39
N LYS A 61 -22.29 -15.91 -8.03
CA LYS A 61 -21.84 -14.56 -8.33
C LYS A 61 -21.69 -13.73 -7.05
N ILE A 62 -22.62 -13.83 -6.11
CA ILE A 62 -22.51 -13.18 -4.79
C ILE A 62 -21.26 -13.66 -4.06
N GLU A 63 -21.03 -14.98 -3.97
CA GLU A 63 -19.82 -15.53 -3.34
C GLU A 63 -18.54 -14.99 -3.98
N SER A 64 -18.48 -14.91 -5.32
CA SER A 64 -17.32 -14.33 -6.01
C SER A 64 -17.10 -12.85 -5.70
N LEU A 65 -18.19 -12.06 -5.61
CA LEU A 65 -18.12 -10.64 -5.30
C LEU A 65 -17.75 -10.39 -3.84
N GLU A 66 -18.21 -11.24 -2.91
CA GLU A 66 -17.82 -11.17 -1.51
C GLU A 66 -16.32 -11.44 -1.33
N LEU A 67 -15.77 -12.42 -2.05
CA LEU A 67 -14.33 -12.68 -2.07
C LEU A 67 -13.55 -11.48 -2.60
N GLU A 68 -13.94 -10.92 -3.75
CA GLU A 68 -13.29 -9.75 -4.34
C GLU A 68 -13.35 -8.53 -3.41
N ASN A 69 -14.49 -8.28 -2.78
CA ASN A 69 -14.66 -7.18 -1.83
C ASN A 69 -13.78 -7.37 -0.57
N SER A 70 -13.64 -8.61 -0.09
CA SER A 70 -12.74 -8.91 1.02
C SER A 70 -11.27 -8.65 0.67
N GLU A 71 -10.87 -8.94 -0.56
CA GLU A 71 -9.51 -8.72 -1.05
C GLU A 71 -9.22 -7.22 -1.25
N LEU A 72 -10.16 -6.48 -1.84
CA LEU A 72 -10.07 -5.03 -1.98
C LEU A 72 -9.97 -4.33 -0.61
N LYS A 73 -10.76 -4.75 0.39
CA LYS A 73 -10.65 -4.20 1.76
C LYS A 73 -9.26 -4.39 2.35
N ARG A 74 -8.66 -5.58 2.18
CA ARG A 74 -7.28 -5.83 2.63
C ARG A 74 -6.26 -4.94 1.92
N GLN A 75 -6.43 -4.72 0.62
CA GLN A 75 -5.56 -3.81 -0.14
C GLN A 75 -5.68 -2.37 0.35
N ILE A 76 -6.90 -1.90 0.66
CA ILE A 76 -7.14 -0.58 1.23
C ILE A 76 -6.44 -0.43 2.58
N GLU A 77 -6.63 -1.37 3.51
CA GLU A 77 -5.96 -1.33 4.83
C GLU A 77 -4.43 -1.29 4.70
N GLN A 78 -3.86 -2.06 3.76
CA GLN A 78 -2.42 -2.04 3.49
C GLN A 78 -1.96 -0.66 2.99
N LEU A 79 -2.67 -0.08 2.03
CA LEU A 79 -2.35 1.25 1.50
C LEU A 79 -2.48 2.35 2.55
N GLU A 80 -3.50 2.30 3.39
CA GLU A 80 -3.68 3.23 4.51
C GLU A 80 -2.51 3.16 5.49
N SER A 81 -2.09 1.94 5.86
CA SER A 81 -0.92 1.74 6.74
C SER A 81 0.38 2.28 6.13
N GLN A 82 0.54 2.16 4.80
CA GLN A 82 1.70 2.71 4.09
C GLN A 82 1.66 4.24 4.07
N LEU A 83 0.48 4.83 3.84
CA LEU A 83 0.29 6.28 3.87
C LEU A 83 0.59 6.86 5.25
N GLU A 84 0.17 6.22 6.34
CA GLU A 84 0.51 6.67 7.70
C GLU A 84 2.02 6.61 7.98
N LYS A 85 2.69 5.53 7.53
CA LYS A 85 4.15 5.41 7.61
C LYS A 85 4.86 6.50 6.81
N LEU A 86 4.32 6.88 5.65
CA LEU A 86 4.88 7.97 4.85
C LEU A 86 4.63 9.34 5.49
N LYS A 87 3.42 9.61 6.00
CA LYS A 87 3.10 10.85 6.70
C LYS A 87 3.97 11.07 7.93
N SER A 88 4.18 10.02 8.74
CA SER A 88 5.07 10.09 9.92
C SER A 88 6.54 10.28 9.56
N LYS A 89 7.01 9.72 8.44
CA LYS A 89 8.36 10.00 7.92
C LYS A 89 8.49 11.43 7.40
N GLN A 90 7.46 11.94 6.73
CA GLN A 90 7.46 13.29 6.20
C GLN A 90 7.40 14.34 7.31
N SER A 91 6.59 14.14 8.36
CA SER A 91 6.51 15.04 9.52
C SER A 91 7.84 15.13 10.27
N ARG A 92 8.56 14.00 10.41
CA ARG A 92 9.92 13.99 10.96
C ARG A 92 10.88 14.77 10.06
N LYS A 93 10.85 14.55 8.74
CA LYS A 93 11.70 15.29 7.79
C LYS A 93 11.44 16.80 7.80
N THR A 94 10.18 17.25 7.88
CA THR A 94 9.87 18.67 7.91
C THR A 94 10.25 19.32 9.25
N ALA A 95 10.08 18.62 10.37
CA ALA A 95 10.55 19.08 11.67
C ALA A 95 12.08 19.20 11.72
N LEU A 96 12.80 18.20 11.19
CA LEU A 96 14.26 18.25 11.08
C LEU A 96 14.73 19.39 10.17
N LYS A 97 14.07 19.61 9.02
CA LYS A 97 14.40 20.73 8.12
C LYS A 97 14.19 22.09 8.79
N LYS A 98 13.07 22.30 9.47
CA LYS A 98 12.81 23.55 10.21
C LYS A 98 13.84 23.78 11.32
N ALA A 99 14.20 22.74 12.06
CA ALA A 99 15.22 22.83 13.10
C ALA A 99 16.61 23.17 12.53
N THR A 100 16.95 22.64 11.34
CA THR A 100 18.19 23.00 10.65
C THR A 100 18.15 24.41 10.07
N ASP A 101 17.01 24.85 9.53
CA ASP A 101 16.85 26.19 8.96
C ASP A 101 16.93 27.27 10.05
N ASP A 102 16.26 27.08 11.20
CA ASP A 102 16.36 27.99 12.36
C ASP A 102 17.79 28.08 12.91
N ALA A 103 18.53 26.97 12.91
CA ALA A 103 19.91 26.92 13.36
C ALA A 103 20.86 27.62 12.36
N LEU A 104 20.59 27.51 11.07
CA LEU A 104 21.31 28.23 10.01
C LEU A 104 21.04 29.74 10.08
N GLU A 105 19.80 30.17 10.30
CA GLU A 105 19.48 31.60 10.48
C GLU A 105 20.23 32.21 11.67
N LYS A 106 20.32 31.49 12.79
CA LYS A 106 21.09 31.93 13.96
C LYS A 106 22.58 32.07 13.64
N LEU A 107 23.12 31.17 12.82
CA LEU A 107 24.51 31.22 12.39
C LEU A 107 24.77 32.43 11.48
N TYR A 108 23.87 32.72 10.53
CA TYR A 108 23.98 33.92 9.69
C TYR A 108 23.88 35.21 10.51
N ARG A 109 22.94 35.32 11.46
CA ARG A 109 22.84 36.48 12.35
C ARG A 109 24.12 36.70 13.17
N ALA A 110 24.66 35.62 13.75
CA ALA A 110 25.90 35.72 14.50
C ALA A 110 27.07 36.18 13.61
N LEU A 111 27.13 35.71 12.36
CA LEU A 111 28.15 36.14 11.40
C LEU A 111 27.99 37.59 10.95
N GLU A 112 26.76 38.12 10.90
CA GLU A 112 26.49 39.54 10.66
C GLU A 112 27.00 40.41 11.81
N ASP A 113 26.78 39.99 13.06
CA ASP A 113 27.19 40.74 14.24
C ASP A 113 28.72 40.73 14.46
N LYS A 114 29.36 39.56 14.32
CA LYS A 114 30.78 39.37 14.68
C LYS A 114 31.74 39.40 13.49
N ARG A 115 31.24 39.40 12.25
CA ARG A 115 31.98 39.26 10.96
C ARG A 115 32.79 37.97 10.79
N LYS A 116 33.37 37.42 11.87
CA LYS A 116 34.13 36.18 11.92
C LYS A 116 33.81 35.42 13.21
N ILE A 117 33.54 34.12 13.10
CA ILE A 117 33.25 33.24 14.24
C ILE A 117 34.13 32.00 14.16
N LYS A 118 34.56 31.45 15.31
CA LYS A 118 35.32 30.19 15.32
C LYS A 118 34.46 29.02 14.84
N VAL A 119 35.04 28.04 14.15
CA VAL A 119 34.34 26.80 13.72
C VAL A 119 33.64 26.12 14.91
N LEU A 120 34.26 26.10 16.08
CA LEU A 120 33.64 25.58 17.30
C LEU A 120 32.36 26.33 17.72
N GLU A 121 32.35 27.66 17.61
CA GLU A 121 31.18 28.47 17.93
C GLU A 121 30.09 28.29 16.87
N ALA A 122 30.46 28.21 15.59
CA ALA A 122 29.53 27.90 14.50
C ALA A 122 28.86 26.53 14.70
N LEU A 123 29.61 25.48 15.04
CA LEU A 123 29.07 24.15 15.31
C LEU A 123 28.14 24.12 16.53
N ARG A 124 28.44 24.92 17.57
CA ARG A 124 27.55 25.06 18.73
C ARG A 124 26.24 25.75 18.37
N ILE A 125 26.27 26.79 17.52
CA ILE A 125 25.07 27.48 17.04
C ILE A 125 24.20 26.53 16.19
N LEU A 126 24.83 25.62 15.44
CA LEU A 126 24.17 24.55 14.70
C LEU A 126 23.60 23.42 15.59
N GLY A 127 23.77 23.52 16.92
CA GLY A 127 23.22 22.58 17.89
C GLY A 127 24.07 21.33 18.14
N TYR A 128 25.31 21.27 17.63
CA TYR A 128 26.20 20.15 17.91
C TYR A 128 26.79 20.27 19.32
N GLN A 129 26.50 19.29 20.18
CA GLN A 129 26.99 19.20 21.57
C GLN A 129 28.11 18.18 21.78
N GLU A 130 28.59 17.56 20.70
CA GLU A 130 29.59 16.51 20.76
C GLU A 130 30.98 17.05 21.16
N SER A 131 31.81 16.19 21.74
CA SER A 131 33.19 16.49 22.17
C SER A 131 34.20 15.51 21.59
N GLY A 132 35.46 15.93 21.44
CA GLY A 132 36.56 15.05 21.02
C GLY A 132 36.58 14.76 19.51
N GLU A 133 36.84 13.51 19.12
CA GLU A 133 37.01 13.09 17.72
C GLU A 133 35.74 13.22 16.89
N ALA A 134 34.56 12.98 17.48
CA ALA A 134 33.26 13.14 16.81
C ALA A 134 33.04 14.59 16.36
N LEU A 135 33.41 15.55 17.22
CA LEU A 135 33.33 16.97 16.90
C LEU A 135 34.31 17.35 15.78
N GLN A 136 35.53 16.79 15.78
CA GLN A 136 36.49 17.04 14.70
C GLN A 136 36.01 16.48 13.36
N LYS A 137 35.36 15.31 13.36
CA LYS A 137 34.77 14.71 12.16
C LYS A 137 33.64 15.58 11.60
N ARG A 138 32.69 16.01 12.45
CA ARG A 138 31.62 16.95 12.04
C ARG A 138 32.16 18.29 11.59
N ALA A 139 33.24 18.78 12.20
CA ALA A 139 33.88 20.02 11.78
C ALA A 139 34.50 19.91 10.38
N ARG A 140 35.08 18.76 10.01
CA ARG A 140 35.54 18.50 8.63
C ARG A 140 34.39 18.43 7.65
N GLU A 141 33.32 17.72 8.00
CA GLU A 141 32.11 17.64 7.17
C GLU A 141 31.49 19.03 6.96
N PHE A 142 31.41 19.83 8.03
CA PHE A 142 30.95 21.21 7.97
C PHE A 142 31.81 22.04 7.03
N ILE A 143 33.15 21.95 7.14
CA ILE A 143 34.07 22.68 6.25
C ILE A 143 33.87 22.31 4.78
N ASN A 144 33.66 21.03 4.48
CA ASN A 144 33.39 20.58 3.11
C ASN A 144 32.05 21.10 2.57
N SER A 145 31.06 21.34 3.45
CA SER A 145 29.75 21.90 3.09
C SER A 145 29.69 23.44 3.04
N LEU A 146 30.79 24.14 3.38
CA LEU A 146 30.80 25.61 3.43
C LEU A 146 30.55 26.28 2.08
N ASP A 147 31.01 25.64 1.00
CA ASP A 147 30.83 26.17 -0.36
C ASP A 147 29.35 26.23 -0.74
N GLU A 148 28.54 25.26 -0.29
CA GLU A 148 27.08 25.24 -0.49
C GLU A 148 26.36 26.31 0.34
N LEU A 149 26.96 26.72 1.47
CA LEU A 149 26.40 27.68 2.42
C LEU A 149 26.87 29.13 2.18
N ASN A 150 27.62 29.42 1.10
CA ASN A 150 28.25 30.73 0.84
C ASN A 150 29.14 31.22 2.00
N LEU A 151 29.78 30.29 2.70
CA LEU A 151 30.71 30.58 3.79
C LEU A 151 32.15 30.22 3.37
N ALA A 152 33.12 30.88 3.99
CA ALA A 152 34.54 30.59 3.82
C ALA A 152 35.21 30.46 5.19
N VAL A 153 36.36 29.78 5.22
CA VAL A 153 37.14 29.60 6.44
C VAL A 153 38.57 30.09 6.26
N GLU A 154 39.01 30.90 7.22
CA GLU A 154 40.38 31.36 7.38
C GLU A 154 41.12 30.40 8.32
N LYS A 155 42.11 29.70 7.76
CA LYS A 155 42.96 28.76 8.51
C LYS A 155 43.99 29.56 9.31
N LYS A 156 44.13 29.27 10.60
CA LYS A 156 45.21 29.79 11.44
C LYS A 156 46.20 28.67 11.73
N GLU A 157 47.46 28.85 11.33
CA GLU A 157 48.51 27.82 11.38
C GLU A 157 48.81 27.31 12.80
N ASN A 158 48.55 28.13 13.82
CA ASN A 158 48.80 27.79 15.23
C ASN A 158 47.56 27.29 16.00
N VAL A 159 46.43 27.05 15.32
CA VAL A 159 45.19 26.60 15.98
C VAL A 159 44.59 25.43 15.21
N GLY A 160 44.24 24.36 15.92
CA GLY A 160 43.56 23.20 15.35
C GLY A 160 42.25 23.59 14.65
N LEU A 161 41.71 22.68 13.83
CA LEU A 161 40.57 22.91 12.92
C LEU A 161 39.34 23.59 13.56
N LEU A 162 39.10 23.36 14.86
CA LEU A 162 38.01 23.98 15.63
C LEU A 162 38.21 25.47 15.92
N GLY A 163 39.45 25.96 15.84
CA GLY A 163 39.82 27.36 16.05
C GLY A 163 39.94 28.18 14.76
N TRP A 164 39.69 27.58 13.60
CA TRP A 164 39.60 28.30 12.33
C TRP A 164 38.42 29.28 12.34
N LEU A 165 38.49 30.34 11.54
CA LEU A 165 37.47 31.39 11.52
C LEU A 165 36.57 31.25 10.31
N VAL A 166 35.27 31.09 10.53
CA VAL A 166 34.21 31.09 9.52
C VAL A 166 33.76 32.53 9.28
N PHE A 167 33.60 32.90 8.01
CA PHE A 167 33.08 34.20 7.58
C PHE A 167 32.21 34.03 6.34
N LYS A 168 31.32 35.00 6.08
CA LYS A 168 30.48 35.02 4.87
C LYS A 168 31.33 35.38 3.67
N LYS A 169 31.24 34.63 2.57
CA LYS A 169 31.94 35.00 1.33
C LYS A 169 31.44 36.38 0.87
N PRO A 170 32.33 37.27 0.40
CA PRO A 170 31.88 38.46 -0.30
C PRO A 170 31.07 38.01 -1.51
N ALA A 171 29.89 38.60 -1.71
CA ALA A 171 29.12 38.37 -2.93
C ALA A 171 29.99 38.80 -4.14
N PRO A 172 29.92 38.07 -5.28
CA PRO A 172 30.62 38.48 -6.50
C PRO A 172 30.16 39.85 -6.98
#